data_AF-A0A183SP57-F1
#
_entry.id   AF-A0A183SP57-F1
#
_cell.length_a   1.000
_cell.length_b   1.000
_cell.length_c   1.000
_cell.angle_alpha   90.00
_cell.angle_beta   90.00
_cell.angle_gamma   90.00
#
_symmetry.space_group_name_H-M   'P 1'
#
loop_
_entity.id
_entity.type
_entity.pdbx_description
1 polymer ?
#
loop_
_entity_poly.entity_id
_entity_poly.type
_entity_poly.pdbx_seq_one_letter_code
_entity_poly.pdbx_strand_id
1 'polypeptide(L)'
;LLQSVYPGSWVLIYEKGYHVHDKAMSSITTKVKGIMLAKYALEDNEMPQVADATDLVYPALGYNEFLIMTNRIKTIGQKATSCPGDGLESICNLDKDCVPFTPSPSKIGLYTGKCLKLPLGVGVCEIYAWCPLENDTRVLKNGQRTLDFIRNYTVYIKNDIEFPKFKVRRYDPEHPIDKYCPIFKMSTIFDQTGVDMKTIFKGGVMGIQIQWKCDLDYGIKNCNPQYSFTNIEDRHENAGGFNFR
;
A
#
# COMPACT_ATOMS: atom_id res chain seq x y z
N LEU A 1 -42.55 -27.50 24.62
CA LEU A 1 -42.26 -28.00 23.25
C LEU A 1 -41.62 -26.92 22.38
N LEU A 2 -42.25 -25.77 22.11
CA LEU A 2 -41.62 -24.67 21.34
C LEU A 2 -40.33 -24.09 21.97
N GLN A 3 -40.26 -24.01 23.30
CA GLN A 3 -39.07 -23.52 24.03
C GLN A 3 -37.83 -24.44 23.97
N SER A 4 -37.97 -25.71 23.59
CA SER A 4 -36.86 -26.68 23.55
C SER A 4 -36.48 -27.08 22.13
N VAL A 5 -37.48 -27.12 21.24
CA VAL A 5 -37.29 -27.42 19.81
C VAL A 5 -36.61 -26.25 19.09
N TYR A 6 -36.98 -25.01 19.41
CA TYR A 6 -36.41 -23.83 18.74
C TYR A 6 -34.91 -23.65 19.04
N PRO A 7 -34.44 -23.71 20.31
CA PRO A 7 -33.01 -23.61 20.61
C PRO A 7 -32.23 -24.83 20.14
N GLY A 8 -32.81 -26.04 20.26
CA GLY A 8 -32.16 -27.28 19.82
C GLY A 8 -31.93 -27.32 18.31
N SER A 9 -32.95 -27.00 17.52
CA SER A 9 -32.84 -26.94 16.05
C SER A 9 -31.92 -25.81 15.59
N TRP A 10 -31.94 -24.66 16.26
CA TRP A 10 -31.02 -23.56 15.97
C TRP A 10 -29.55 -23.97 16.21
N VAL A 11 -29.24 -24.46 17.41
CA VAL A 11 -27.85 -24.80 17.78
C VAL A 11 -27.33 -26.00 16.99
N LEU A 12 -28.14 -27.03 16.79
CA LEU A 12 -27.68 -28.23 16.09
C LEU A 12 -27.66 -28.04 14.57
N ILE A 13 -28.73 -27.53 13.97
CA ILE A 13 -28.86 -27.50 12.51
C ILE A 13 -28.27 -26.21 11.94
N TYR A 14 -28.64 -25.05 12.47
CA TYR A 14 -28.22 -23.76 11.91
C TYR A 14 -26.77 -23.42 12.26
N GLU A 15 -26.39 -23.52 13.54
CA GLU A 15 -25.00 -23.29 14.00
C GLU A 15 -24.08 -24.49 13.73
N LYS A 16 -24.63 -25.59 13.20
CA LYS A 16 -23.91 -26.86 12.96
C LYS A 16 -23.20 -27.38 14.22
N GLY A 17 -23.85 -27.34 15.38
CA GLY A 17 -23.26 -27.76 16.66
C GLY A 17 -22.84 -29.24 16.74
N TYR A 18 -23.24 -30.06 15.75
CA TYR A 18 -22.73 -31.44 15.58
C TYR A 18 -21.38 -31.50 14.83
N HIS A 19 -20.92 -30.39 14.25
CA HIS A 19 -19.63 -30.33 13.57
C HIS A 19 -18.50 -30.13 14.55
N VAL A 20 -17.38 -30.77 14.24
CA VAL A 20 -16.09 -30.40 14.82
C VAL A 20 -15.52 -29.26 13.97
N HIS A 21 -15.00 -28.22 14.62
CA HIS A 21 -14.37 -27.09 13.92
C HIS A 21 -12.85 -27.11 14.03
N ASP A 22 -12.21 -26.47 13.06
CA ASP A 22 -10.78 -26.18 12.99
C ASP A 22 -10.56 -24.80 12.35
N LYS A 23 -9.41 -24.18 12.62
CA LYS A 23 -9.01 -22.92 12.00
C LYS A 23 -7.88 -23.17 11.01
N ALA A 24 -8.05 -22.66 9.79
CA ALA A 24 -7.01 -22.78 8.77
C ALA A 24 -5.76 -22.00 9.19
N MET A 25 -4.60 -22.63 9.07
CA MET A 25 -3.32 -21.96 8.93
C MET A 25 -3.17 -21.55 7.46
N SER A 26 -2.69 -20.34 7.22
CA SER A 26 -2.61 -19.76 5.87
C SER A 26 -1.24 -19.14 5.62
N SER A 27 -0.72 -19.32 4.42
CA SER A 27 0.47 -18.67 3.90
C SER A 27 0.12 -18.03 2.55
N ILE A 28 0.45 -16.75 2.38
CA ILE A 28 0.18 -16.01 1.14
C ILE A 28 1.49 -15.48 0.57
N THR A 29 1.67 -15.66 -0.73
CA THR A 29 2.72 -15.01 -1.52
C THR A 29 2.10 -14.36 -2.75
N THR A 30 2.58 -13.18 -3.09
CA THR A 30 2.01 -12.38 -4.19
C THR A 30 3.03 -12.04 -5.24
N LYS A 31 2.58 -11.92 -6.49
CA LYS A 31 3.40 -11.43 -7.60
C LYS A 31 2.60 -10.47 -8.46
N VAL A 32 3.04 -9.22 -8.50
CA VAL A 32 2.45 -8.19 -9.35
C VAL A 32 3.13 -8.20 -10.72
N LYS A 33 2.35 -7.98 -11.77
CA LYS A 33 2.82 -7.75 -13.13
C LYS A 33 2.17 -6.49 -13.69
N GLY A 34 2.99 -5.60 -14.20
CA GLY A 34 2.58 -4.33 -14.76
C GLY A 34 3.78 -3.56 -15.30
N ILE A 35 3.49 -2.59 -16.17
CA ILE A 35 4.45 -1.63 -16.70
C ILE A 35 3.79 -0.25 -16.76
N MET A 36 4.56 0.81 -16.61
CA MET A 36 4.08 2.18 -16.83
C MET A 36 5.17 3.04 -17.47
N LEU A 37 4.75 4.17 -18.04
CA LEU A 37 5.68 5.22 -18.44
C LEU A 37 5.98 6.12 -17.24
N ALA A 38 7.22 6.04 -16.74
CA ALA A 38 7.72 6.86 -15.65
C ALA A 38 8.11 8.27 -16.10
N LYS A 39 8.62 8.42 -17.32
CA LYS A 39 8.90 9.70 -17.97
C LYS A 39 8.41 9.63 -19.41
N TYR A 40 7.60 10.61 -19.80
CA TYR A 40 7.15 10.76 -21.19
C TYR A 40 8.21 11.52 -21.98
N ALA A 41 8.34 11.22 -23.27
CA ALA A 41 9.06 12.08 -24.19
C ALA A 41 8.31 13.42 -24.25
N LEU A 42 8.88 14.47 -23.64
CA LEU A 42 8.28 15.80 -23.64
C LEU A 42 8.73 16.63 -24.85
N GLU A 43 9.85 16.25 -25.48
CA GLU A 43 10.46 16.90 -26.63
C GLU A 43 11.08 15.86 -27.58
N ASP A 44 11.27 16.23 -28.86
CA ASP A 44 12.02 15.44 -29.84
C ASP A 44 13.47 15.32 -29.36
N ASN A 45 13.81 14.19 -28.75
CA ASN A 45 15.13 13.66 -28.31
C ASN A 45 15.14 13.11 -26.88
N GLU A 46 14.06 13.26 -26.10
CA GLU A 46 13.98 12.57 -24.80
C GLU A 46 13.43 11.16 -24.95
N MET A 47 14.21 10.15 -24.55
CA MET A 47 13.72 8.77 -24.52
C MET A 47 12.69 8.59 -23.39
N PRO A 48 11.54 7.94 -23.67
CA PRO A 48 10.59 7.60 -22.63
C PRO A 48 11.24 6.62 -21.64
N GLN A 49 10.98 6.82 -20.36
CA GLN A 49 11.42 5.89 -19.32
C GLN A 49 10.25 4.99 -18.95
N VAL A 50 10.49 3.68 -19.00
CA VAL A 50 9.55 2.66 -18.53
C VAL A 50 9.90 2.33 -17.08
N ALA A 51 8.88 2.10 -16.27
CA ALA A 51 8.99 1.48 -14.97
C ALA A 51 8.16 0.20 -14.96
N ASP A 52 8.71 -0.89 -14.45
CA ASP A 52 8.01 -2.17 -14.34
C ASP A 52 7.74 -2.55 -12.87
N ALA A 53 7.30 -3.78 -12.62
CA ALA A 53 7.04 -4.25 -11.26
C ALA A 53 8.26 -4.15 -10.33
N THR A 54 9.49 -4.24 -10.84
CA THR A 54 10.72 -4.09 -10.03
C THR A 54 10.95 -2.67 -9.56
N ASP A 55 10.46 -1.68 -10.32
CA ASP A 55 10.54 -0.27 -9.98
C ASP A 55 9.37 0.22 -9.13
N LEU A 56 8.25 -0.52 -9.12
CA LEU A 56 6.95 -0.07 -8.60
C LEU A 56 6.47 -0.85 -7.39
N VAL A 57 7.01 -2.04 -7.14
CA VAL A 57 6.58 -2.90 -6.04
C VAL A 57 7.68 -2.96 -5.00
N TYR A 58 7.39 -2.48 -3.79
CA TYR A 58 8.35 -2.43 -2.70
C TYR A 58 7.71 -2.72 -1.34
N PRO A 59 8.24 -3.65 -0.53
CA PRO A 59 9.35 -4.55 -0.86
C PRO A 59 8.95 -5.55 -1.95
N ALA A 60 9.94 -6.11 -2.66
CA ALA A 60 9.68 -7.08 -3.73
C ALA A 60 9.02 -8.38 -3.20
N LEU A 61 9.19 -8.66 -1.90
CA LEU A 61 8.58 -9.77 -1.18
C LEU A 61 7.96 -9.23 0.11
N GLY A 62 6.63 -9.25 0.19
CA GLY A 62 5.87 -8.99 1.41
C GLY A 62 5.16 -10.27 1.86
N TYR A 63 5.03 -10.45 3.18
CA TYR A 63 4.23 -11.55 3.75
C TYR A 63 2.80 -11.07 3.91
N ASN A 64 1.85 -11.73 3.21
CA ASN A 64 0.42 -11.38 3.23
C ASN A 64 0.11 -9.94 2.75
N GLU A 65 1.07 -9.26 2.11
CA GLU A 65 0.91 -7.89 1.63
C GLU A 65 1.77 -7.63 0.40
N PHE A 66 1.37 -6.63 -0.39
CA PHE A 66 2.19 -6.04 -1.44
C PHE A 66 1.83 -4.55 -1.53
N LEU A 67 2.79 -3.76 -2.00
CA LEU A 67 2.61 -2.32 -2.19
C LEU A 67 2.92 -1.98 -3.64
N ILE A 68 2.08 -1.16 -4.25
CA ILE A 68 2.28 -0.62 -5.59
C ILE A 68 2.46 0.89 -5.46
N MET A 69 3.61 1.39 -5.87
CA MET A 69 3.90 2.83 -5.89
C MET A 69 3.06 3.51 -6.96
N THR A 70 2.11 4.33 -6.51
CA THR A 70 1.23 5.15 -7.37
C THR A 70 1.81 6.53 -7.65
N ASN A 71 2.63 7.03 -6.74
CA ASN A 71 3.25 8.35 -6.80
C ASN A 71 4.63 8.31 -6.15
N ARG A 72 5.55 9.17 -6.62
CA ARG A 72 6.89 9.27 -6.05
C ARG A 72 7.46 10.68 -6.19
N ILE A 73 8.09 11.15 -5.13
CA ILE A 73 8.94 12.35 -5.14
C ILE A 73 10.39 11.85 -5.11
N LYS A 74 11.25 12.46 -5.95
CA LYS A 74 12.67 12.10 -6.02
C LYS A 74 13.53 13.32 -5.76
N THR A 75 14.37 13.23 -4.74
CA THR A 75 15.39 14.22 -4.43
C THR A 75 16.76 13.66 -4.78
N ILE A 76 17.33 14.13 -5.89
CA ILE A 76 18.56 13.56 -6.46
C ILE A 76 19.78 14.29 -5.88
N GLY A 77 20.86 13.54 -5.60
CA GLY A 77 22.15 14.12 -5.24
C GLY A 77 22.25 14.57 -3.79
N GLN A 78 21.42 14.01 -2.89
CA GLN A 78 21.50 14.33 -1.47
C GLN A 78 22.86 13.96 -0.87
N LYS A 79 23.40 14.88 -0.08
CA LYS A 79 24.64 14.68 0.70
C LYS A 79 24.42 15.19 2.12
N ALA A 80 25.07 14.54 3.09
CA ALA A 80 25.13 15.05 4.45
C ALA A 80 25.97 16.35 4.48
N THR A 81 25.30 17.49 4.47
CA THR A 81 25.92 18.83 4.45
C THR A 81 24.98 19.85 5.07
N SER A 82 25.34 21.14 5.05
CA SER A 82 24.43 22.21 5.43
C SER A 82 23.61 22.74 4.26
N CYS A 83 22.35 23.11 4.53
CA CYS A 83 21.48 23.82 3.59
C CYS A 83 20.42 24.66 4.35
N PRO A 84 19.73 25.59 3.66
CA PRO A 84 18.60 26.30 4.24
C PRO A 84 17.52 25.33 4.74
N GLY A 85 16.97 25.56 5.93
CA GLY A 85 15.82 24.82 6.45
C GLY A 85 14.56 25.02 5.62
N ASP A 86 13.59 24.13 5.78
CA ASP A 86 12.29 24.19 5.10
C ASP A 86 11.17 24.61 6.07
N GLY A 87 10.12 25.23 5.53
CA GLY A 87 8.90 25.61 6.25
C GLY A 87 8.95 26.99 6.92
N LEU A 88 7.76 27.49 7.25
CA LEU A 88 7.55 28.78 7.93
C LEU A 88 8.16 28.81 9.34
N GLU A 89 8.30 27.65 9.99
CA GLU A 89 8.84 27.53 11.34
C GLU A 89 10.37 27.62 11.39
N SER A 90 11.04 27.60 10.24
CA SER A 90 12.50 27.77 10.11
C SER A 90 12.91 29.24 9.88
N ILE A 91 11.96 30.18 9.87
CA ILE A 91 12.23 31.60 9.62
C ILE A 91 13.02 32.19 10.78
N CYS A 92 14.04 32.99 10.45
CA CYS A 92 14.88 33.70 11.43
C CYS A 92 15.18 35.12 10.96
N ASN A 93 15.57 35.98 11.89
CA ASN A 93 16.09 37.32 11.59
C ASN A 93 17.58 37.43 11.90
N LEU A 94 18.04 36.75 12.95
CA LEU A 94 19.40 36.77 13.47
C LEU A 94 19.89 35.35 13.76
N ASP A 95 21.21 35.15 13.74
CA ASP A 95 21.85 33.85 14.03
C ASP A 95 21.44 33.27 15.39
N LYS A 96 21.22 34.12 16.39
CA LYS A 96 20.75 33.73 17.73
C LYS A 96 19.37 33.07 17.75
N ASP A 97 18.56 33.30 16.72
CA ASP A 97 17.23 32.69 16.58
C ASP A 97 17.36 31.20 16.21
N CYS A 98 18.52 30.79 15.68
CA CYS A 98 18.86 29.43 15.29
C CYS A 98 19.76 28.80 16.37
N VAL A 99 19.18 28.11 17.36
CA VAL A 99 19.99 27.49 18.43
C VAL A 99 20.82 26.33 17.86
N PRO A 100 22.17 26.36 17.94
CA PRO A 100 22.99 25.30 17.34
C PRO A 100 22.70 23.91 17.91
N PHE A 101 22.77 22.89 17.05
CA PHE A 101 22.59 21.47 17.35
C PHE A 101 21.21 21.08 17.91
N THR A 102 20.22 21.97 17.86
CA THR A 102 18.84 21.61 18.15
C THR A 102 18.11 21.14 16.90
N PRO A 103 17.17 20.18 17.00
CA PRO A 103 16.36 19.75 15.87
C PRO A 103 15.54 20.90 15.28
N SER A 104 15.43 20.92 13.95
CA SER A 104 14.44 21.76 13.28
C SER A 104 13.02 21.28 13.61
N PRO A 105 12.00 22.14 13.52
CA PRO A 105 10.61 21.78 13.82
C PRO A 105 10.10 20.57 13.02
N SER A 106 10.43 20.50 11.73
CA SER A 106 10.11 19.35 10.87
C SER A 106 10.97 18.11 11.12
N LYS A 107 11.95 18.18 12.03
CA LYS A 107 12.90 17.10 12.39
C LYS A 107 13.69 16.52 11.20
N ILE A 108 13.93 17.35 10.18
CA ILE A 108 14.67 16.95 8.97
C ILE A 108 16.19 17.15 9.15
N GLY A 109 16.59 17.99 10.12
CA GLY A 109 17.99 18.25 10.42
C GLY A 109 18.22 18.99 11.74
N LEU A 110 19.48 19.35 12.01
CA LEU A 110 19.90 20.10 13.21
C LEU A 110 20.37 21.49 12.81
N TYR A 111 20.02 22.53 13.55
CA TYR A 111 20.49 23.89 13.26
C TYR A 111 22.00 24.03 13.37
N THR A 112 22.61 24.78 12.45
CA THR A 112 24.05 25.09 12.48
C THR A 112 24.38 26.26 13.40
N GLY A 113 23.39 27.11 13.70
CA GLY A 113 23.59 28.39 14.39
C GLY A 113 23.51 29.62 13.49
N LYS A 114 23.30 29.46 12.18
CA LYS A 114 23.32 30.58 11.22
C LYS A 114 21.95 30.87 10.64
N CYS A 115 21.64 32.15 10.48
CA CYS A 115 20.47 32.66 9.80
C CYS A 115 20.84 33.14 8.38
N LEU A 116 20.42 32.38 7.37
CA LEU A 116 20.71 32.68 5.96
C LEU A 116 19.64 33.62 5.40
N LYS A 117 20.06 34.69 4.71
CA LYS A 117 19.14 35.58 3.99
C LYS A 117 18.91 35.07 2.57
N LEU A 118 17.69 34.66 2.27
CA LEU A 118 17.31 34.26 0.91
C LEU A 118 17.13 35.49 -0.01
N PRO A 119 17.20 35.32 -1.35
CA PRO A 119 17.05 36.43 -2.30
C PRO A 119 15.75 37.24 -2.17
N LEU A 120 14.70 36.64 -1.59
CA LEU A 120 13.40 37.28 -1.32
C LEU A 120 13.40 38.11 -0.02
N GLY A 121 14.53 38.25 0.66
CA GLY A 121 14.66 39.02 1.91
C GLY A 121 14.22 38.28 3.18
N VAL A 122 13.66 37.07 3.04
CA VAL A 122 13.28 36.21 4.17
C VAL A 122 14.52 35.48 4.71
N GLY A 123 14.76 35.58 6.03
CA GLY A 123 15.81 34.84 6.70
C GLY A 123 15.34 33.43 7.09
N VAL A 124 16.21 32.43 6.96
CA VAL A 124 15.91 31.03 7.30
C VAL A 124 17.12 30.38 7.98
N CYS A 125 16.87 29.60 9.02
CA CYS A 125 17.94 28.90 9.72
C CYS A 125 18.62 27.87 8.81
N GLU A 126 19.94 27.84 8.81
CA GLU A 126 20.72 26.78 8.18
C GLU A 126 20.69 25.53 9.06
N ILE A 127 20.54 24.36 8.43
CA ILE A 127 20.54 23.05 9.09
C ILE A 127 21.61 22.13 8.50
N TYR A 128 22.19 21.27 9.34
CA TYR A 128 22.87 20.04 8.92
C TYR A 128 21.81 18.97 8.62
N ALA A 129 21.75 18.52 7.36
CA ALA A 129 20.76 17.57 6.88
C ALA A 129 21.25 16.81 5.62
N TRP A 130 20.41 15.92 5.10
CA TRP A 130 20.55 15.41 3.73
C TRP A 130 20.07 16.47 2.74
N CYS A 131 21.02 17.17 2.11
CA CYS A 131 20.76 18.32 1.25
C CYS A 131 21.03 18.00 -0.23
N PRO A 132 20.20 18.48 -1.18
CA PRO A 132 19.07 19.38 -0.97
C PRO A 132 17.89 18.70 -0.26
N LEU A 133 17.07 19.48 0.44
CA LEU A 133 15.86 18.98 1.10
C LEU A 133 14.83 18.54 0.05
N GLU A 134 13.94 17.63 0.48
CA GLU A 134 12.84 17.18 -0.36
C GLU A 134 11.86 18.33 -0.65
N ASN A 135 11.27 18.32 -1.84
CA ASN A 135 10.25 19.28 -2.22
C ASN A 135 8.91 18.57 -2.46
N ASP A 136 8.08 18.56 -1.42
CA ASP A 136 6.77 17.89 -1.38
C ASP A 136 5.74 18.50 -2.34
N THR A 137 6.01 19.70 -2.89
CA THR A 137 5.11 20.33 -3.89
C THR A 137 5.24 19.70 -5.28
N ARG A 138 6.28 18.89 -5.53
CA ARG A 138 6.50 18.20 -6.81
C ARG A 138 5.66 16.92 -6.91
N VAL A 139 4.35 17.08 -6.94
CA VAL A 139 3.42 15.96 -7.14
C VAL A 139 3.30 15.60 -8.63
N LEU A 140 3.06 14.32 -8.95
CA LEU A 140 2.83 13.83 -10.31
C LEU A 140 1.85 14.74 -11.09
N LYS A 141 2.29 15.30 -12.23
CA LYS A 141 1.42 16.07 -13.13
C LYS A 141 0.37 15.20 -13.85
N ASN A 142 0.57 13.87 -13.92
CA ASN A 142 -0.19 12.96 -14.78
C ASN A 142 -0.84 11.78 -14.03
N GLY A 143 -1.45 12.03 -12.86
CA GLY A 143 -2.04 10.95 -12.04
C GLY A 143 -3.06 10.07 -12.79
N GLN A 144 -3.84 10.64 -13.72
CA GLN A 144 -4.84 9.88 -14.50
C GLN A 144 -4.19 8.78 -15.32
N ARG A 145 -3.05 9.07 -15.98
CA ARG A 145 -2.34 8.06 -16.76
C ARG A 145 -1.76 6.97 -15.85
N THR A 146 -1.27 7.35 -14.67
CA THR A 146 -0.81 6.37 -13.68
C THR A 146 -1.94 5.44 -13.26
N LEU A 147 -3.14 5.99 -13.01
CA LEU A 147 -4.34 5.20 -12.73
C LEU A 147 -4.65 4.23 -13.89
N ASP A 148 -4.61 4.70 -15.13
CA ASP A 148 -4.92 3.88 -16.31
C ASP A 148 -3.93 2.71 -16.48
N PHE A 149 -2.63 2.93 -16.21
CA PHE A 149 -1.64 1.85 -16.19
C PHE A 149 -1.92 0.87 -15.06
N ILE A 150 -2.06 1.35 -13.83
CA ILE A 150 -2.22 0.48 -12.66
C ILE A 150 -3.52 -0.32 -12.74
N ARG A 151 -4.61 0.23 -13.28
CA ARG A 151 -5.86 -0.51 -13.53
C ARG A 151 -5.65 -1.76 -14.40
N ASN A 152 -4.66 -1.75 -15.29
CA ASN A 152 -4.32 -2.88 -16.15
C ASN A 152 -3.32 -3.87 -15.52
N TYR A 153 -2.84 -3.61 -14.31
CA TYR A 153 -1.91 -4.52 -13.63
C TYR A 153 -2.65 -5.77 -13.20
N THR A 154 -1.88 -6.84 -13.02
CA THR A 154 -2.37 -8.09 -12.47
C THR A 154 -1.59 -8.47 -11.23
N VAL A 155 -2.28 -8.98 -10.22
CA VAL A 155 -1.68 -9.57 -9.03
C VAL A 155 -2.02 -11.05 -8.99
N TYR A 156 -0.98 -11.89 -8.98
CA TYR A 156 -1.10 -13.31 -8.68
C TYR A 156 -1.00 -13.51 -7.17
N ILE A 157 -1.98 -14.18 -6.56
CA ILE A 157 -2.06 -14.46 -5.13
C ILE A 157 -2.01 -15.96 -4.92
N LYS A 158 -0.84 -16.47 -4.56
CA LYS A 158 -0.70 -17.86 -4.13
C LYS A 158 -1.08 -17.95 -2.66
N ASN A 159 -2.14 -18.69 -2.36
CA ASN A 159 -2.58 -18.96 -1.01
C ASN A 159 -2.56 -20.47 -0.71
N ASP A 160 -1.69 -20.87 0.22
CA ASP A 160 -1.59 -22.23 0.74
C ASP A 160 -2.28 -22.29 2.11
N ILE A 161 -3.22 -23.23 2.29
CA ILE A 161 -3.87 -23.43 3.60
C ILE A 161 -3.78 -24.87 4.11
N GLU A 162 -3.80 -25.01 5.44
CA GLU A 162 -3.90 -26.28 6.15
C GLU A 162 -4.91 -26.18 7.30
N PHE A 163 -5.82 -27.15 7.40
CA PHE A 163 -6.63 -27.41 8.59
C PHE A 163 -5.96 -28.52 9.40
N PRO A 164 -5.13 -28.19 10.42
CA PRO A 164 -4.25 -29.16 11.07
C PRO A 164 -5.00 -30.30 11.78
N LYS A 165 -6.17 -30.01 12.35
CA LYS A 165 -6.99 -30.98 13.08
C LYS A 165 -7.53 -32.06 12.14
N PHE A 166 -7.91 -31.65 10.93
CA PHE A 166 -8.41 -32.56 9.88
C PHE A 166 -7.31 -33.09 8.96
N LYS A 167 -6.08 -32.57 9.09
CA LYS A 167 -4.93 -32.87 8.22
C LYS A 167 -5.26 -32.65 6.73
N VAL A 168 -6.08 -31.63 6.45
CA VAL A 168 -6.47 -31.25 5.09
C VAL A 168 -5.64 -30.05 4.65
N ARG A 169 -4.92 -30.20 3.54
CA ARG A 169 -4.20 -29.12 2.87
C ARG A 169 -4.89 -28.75 1.57
N ARG A 170 -4.99 -27.46 1.28
CA ARG A 170 -5.48 -26.97 -0.01
C ARG A 170 -4.48 -26.00 -0.61
N TYR A 171 -3.99 -26.39 -1.78
CA TYR A 171 -3.39 -25.56 -2.80
C TYR A 171 -3.36 -26.44 -4.04
N ASP A 172 -4.26 -26.20 -4.99
CA ASP A 172 -4.38 -27.04 -6.18
C ASP A 172 -4.24 -26.18 -7.45
N PRO A 173 -3.00 -25.95 -7.93
CA PRO A 173 -2.75 -25.22 -9.16
C PRO A 173 -3.19 -26.00 -10.41
N GLU A 174 -3.58 -27.27 -10.28
CA GLU A 174 -4.02 -28.14 -11.37
C GLU A 174 -5.55 -28.25 -11.47
N HIS A 175 -6.29 -27.73 -10.47
CA HIS A 175 -7.75 -27.84 -10.42
C HIS A 175 -8.41 -27.18 -11.65
N PRO A 176 -9.24 -27.88 -12.44
CA PRO A 176 -9.77 -27.37 -13.72
C PRO A 176 -10.51 -26.02 -13.63
N ILE A 177 -11.06 -25.72 -12.45
CA ILE A 177 -11.86 -24.52 -12.17
C ILE A 177 -11.03 -23.47 -11.40
N ASP A 178 -10.19 -23.87 -10.44
CA ASP A 178 -9.40 -22.92 -9.61
C ASP A 178 -8.03 -22.58 -10.22
N LYS A 179 -7.58 -23.33 -11.25
CA LYS A 179 -6.30 -23.16 -11.97
C LYS A 179 -6.07 -21.76 -12.52
N TYR A 180 -7.14 -20.99 -12.75
CA TYR A 180 -7.09 -19.66 -13.36
C TYR A 180 -7.43 -18.50 -12.41
N CYS A 181 -7.79 -18.77 -11.14
CA CYS A 181 -8.38 -17.77 -10.25
C CYS A 181 -7.52 -17.19 -9.10
N PRO A 182 -6.17 -17.24 -9.11
CA PRO A 182 -5.41 -16.35 -8.23
C PRO A 182 -4.88 -15.10 -8.93
N ILE A 183 -5.20 -14.86 -10.22
CA ILE A 183 -4.74 -13.67 -10.94
C ILE A 183 -5.87 -12.63 -11.01
N PHE A 184 -5.73 -11.54 -10.28
CA PHE A 184 -6.70 -10.46 -10.23
C PHE A 184 -6.20 -9.25 -10.99
N LYS A 185 -7.04 -8.68 -11.86
CA LYS A 185 -6.79 -7.35 -12.41
C LYS A 185 -7.04 -6.30 -11.34
N MET A 186 -6.16 -5.32 -11.25
CA MET A 186 -6.33 -4.21 -10.30
C MET A 186 -7.61 -3.42 -10.57
N SER A 187 -8.07 -3.30 -11.83
CA SER A 187 -9.36 -2.69 -12.14
C SER A 187 -10.52 -3.33 -11.38
N THR A 188 -10.56 -4.67 -11.28
CA THR A 188 -11.61 -5.39 -10.56
C THR A 188 -11.59 -5.07 -9.06
N ILE A 189 -10.39 -4.99 -8.48
CA ILE A 189 -10.21 -4.62 -7.07
C ILE A 189 -10.65 -3.17 -6.85
N PHE A 190 -10.25 -2.26 -7.74
CA PHE A 190 -10.56 -0.83 -7.66
C PHE A 190 -12.05 -0.54 -7.80
N ASP A 191 -12.73 -1.23 -8.71
CA ASP A 191 -14.16 -1.05 -8.93
C ASP A 191 -14.98 -1.53 -7.71
N GLN A 192 -14.55 -2.60 -7.01
CA GLN A 192 -15.19 -3.05 -5.78
C GLN A 192 -14.90 -2.18 -4.56
N THR A 193 -13.71 -1.56 -4.51
CA THR A 193 -13.27 -0.74 -3.36
C THR A 193 -13.53 0.76 -3.54
N GLY A 194 -13.97 1.17 -4.72
CA GLY A 194 -14.24 2.56 -5.09
C GLY A 194 -12.98 3.42 -5.08
N VAL A 195 -11.87 2.91 -5.59
CA VAL A 195 -10.60 3.66 -5.75
C VAL A 195 -10.79 4.78 -6.77
N ASP A 196 -10.32 5.98 -6.41
CA ASP A 196 -10.41 7.17 -7.23
C ASP A 196 -9.04 7.82 -7.46
N MET A 197 -9.05 8.98 -8.12
CA MET A 197 -7.85 9.78 -8.36
C MET A 197 -7.16 10.26 -7.09
N LYS A 198 -7.90 10.52 -6.01
CA LYS A 198 -7.34 10.98 -4.73
C LYS A 198 -6.48 9.87 -4.11
N THR A 199 -6.94 8.62 -4.18
CA THR A 199 -6.15 7.45 -3.73
C THR A 199 -4.84 7.30 -4.51
N ILE A 200 -4.82 7.64 -5.80
CA ILE A 200 -3.57 7.56 -6.60
C ILE A 200 -2.56 8.62 -6.16
N PHE A 201 -3.02 9.83 -5.82
CA PHE A 201 -2.13 10.91 -5.40
C PHE A 201 -1.63 10.78 -3.97
N LYS A 202 -2.54 10.42 -3.04
CA LYS A 202 -2.25 10.33 -1.60
C LYS A 202 -1.82 8.93 -1.14
N GLY A 203 -1.96 7.93 -2.01
CA GLY A 203 -1.89 6.52 -1.62
C GLY A 203 -3.20 6.05 -0.98
N GLY A 204 -3.25 4.75 -0.66
CA GLY A 204 -4.35 4.16 0.08
C GLY A 204 -4.07 2.71 0.49
N VAL A 205 -4.87 2.20 1.42
CA VAL A 205 -4.77 0.81 1.92
C VAL A 205 -6.02 0.02 1.53
N MET A 206 -5.81 -1.12 0.87
CA MET A 206 -6.88 -2.04 0.46
C MET A 206 -6.72 -3.39 1.16
N GLY A 207 -7.85 -3.97 1.55
CA GLY A 207 -7.93 -5.31 2.11
C GLY A 207 -8.35 -6.32 1.07
N ILE A 208 -7.59 -7.40 0.94
CA ILE A 208 -7.98 -8.61 0.20
C ILE A 208 -8.28 -9.69 1.23
N GLN A 209 -9.55 -10.09 1.31
CA GLN A 209 -9.99 -11.14 2.22
C GLN A 209 -10.16 -12.44 1.44
N ILE A 210 -9.51 -13.51 1.94
CA ILE A 210 -9.63 -14.86 1.39
C ILE A 210 -10.32 -15.73 2.43
N GLN A 211 -11.58 -16.05 2.20
CA GLN A 211 -12.38 -16.85 3.13
C GLN A 211 -12.43 -18.32 2.72
N TRP A 212 -12.05 -19.19 3.65
CA TRP A 212 -12.17 -20.63 3.52
C TRP A 212 -13.24 -21.15 4.48
N LYS A 213 -14.49 -21.15 4.02
CA LYS A 213 -15.63 -21.72 4.76
C LYS A 213 -15.97 -23.08 4.18
N CYS A 214 -15.35 -24.11 4.73
CA CYS A 214 -15.43 -25.46 4.20
C CYS A 214 -16.28 -26.37 5.09
N ASP A 215 -17.12 -27.16 4.44
CA ASP A 215 -17.84 -28.27 5.04
C ASP A 215 -17.26 -29.55 4.46
N LEU A 216 -16.46 -30.25 5.26
CA LEU A 216 -15.67 -31.40 4.81
C LEU A 216 -16.53 -32.65 4.62
N ASP A 217 -17.77 -32.67 5.12
CA ASP A 217 -18.72 -33.78 4.92
C ASP A 217 -19.13 -33.91 3.46
N TYR A 218 -19.21 -32.79 2.74
CA TYR A 218 -19.45 -32.75 1.30
C TYR A 218 -18.20 -33.03 0.45
N GLY A 219 -17.07 -33.32 1.09
CA GLY A 219 -15.80 -33.65 0.44
C GLY A 219 -14.88 -32.45 0.18
N ILE A 220 -13.58 -32.74 0.19
CA ILE A 220 -12.49 -31.75 0.12
C ILE A 220 -12.51 -30.91 -1.17
N LYS A 221 -13.04 -31.46 -2.27
CA LYS A 221 -13.12 -30.77 -3.58
C LYS A 221 -14.05 -29.55 -3.57
N ASN A 222 -15.00 -29.50 -2.64
CA ASN A 222 -15.95 -28.39 -2.49
C ASN A 222 -15.42 -27.28 -1.56
N CYS A 223 -14.25 -27.50 -0.96
CA CYS A 223 -13.56 -26.52 -0.13
C CYS A 223 -12.71 -25.61 -1.01
N ASN A 224 -13.27 -24.46 -1.40
CA ASN A 224 -12.66 -23.48 -2.31
C ASN A 224 -12.64 -22.08 -1.66
N PRO A 225 -11.66 -21.23 -2.00
CA PRO A 225 -11.56 -19.89 -1.43
C PRO A 225 -12.62 -18.96 -2.00
N GLN A 226 -13.07 -18.01 -1.19
CA GLN A 226 -13.88 -16.87 -1.62
C GLN A 226 -13.10 -15.58 -1.41
N TYR A 227 -13.02 -14.74 -2.44
CA TYR A 227 -12.29 -13.48 -2.41
C TYR A 227 -13.25 -12.30 -2.29
N SER A 228 -12.94 -11.35 -1.41
CA SER A 228 -13.60 -10.05 -1.33
C SER A 228 -12.56 -8.94 -1.16
N PHE A 229 -12.89 -7.76 -1.69
CA PHE A 229 -12.02 -6.58 -1.65
C PHE A 229 -12.69 -5.46 -0.86
N THR A 230 -11.94 -4.81 0.01
CA THR A 230 -12.43 -3.74 0.87
C THR A 230 -11.45 -2.57 0.88
N ASN A 231 -11.98 -1.35 0.99
CA ASN A 231 -11.14 -0.19 1.32
C ASN A 231 -11.01 -0.15 2.85
N ILE A 232 -9.77 -0.15 3.35
CA ILE A 232 -9.49 -0.17 4.80
C ILE A 232 -9.45 1.26 5.35
N GLU A 233 -9.22 2.27 4.51
CA GLU A 233 -9.15 3.65 4.97
C GLU A 233 -10.52 4.22 5.32
N ASP A 234 -10.58 4.96 6.43
CA ASP A 234 -11.75 5.76 6.77
C ASP A 234 -11.80 7.00 5.86
N ARG A 235 -12.81 7.06 4.99
CA ARG A 235 -13.02 8.16 4.05
C ARG A 235 -13.32 9.49 4.74
N HIS A 236 -13.62 9.49 6.05
CA HIS A 236 -14.00 10.66 6.82
C HIS A 236 -12.84 11.40 7.50
N GLU A 237 -11.62 10.86 7.47
CA GLU A 237 -10.46 11.51 8.09
C GLU A 237 -9.70 12.43 7.13
N ASN A 238 -9.38 13.64 7.60
CA ASN A 238 -8.57 14.63 6.87
C ASN A 238 -7.12 14.16 6.62
N ALA A 239 -6.65 13.15 7.37
CA ALA A 239 -5.32 12.55 7.29
C ALA A 239 -5.23 11.30 6.40
N GLY A 240 -6.26 10.99 5.61
CA GLY A 240 -6.27 9.80 4.74
C GLY A 240 -5.17 9.79 3.67
N GLY A 241 -4.72 8.58 3.32
CA GLY A 241 -3.64 8.29 2.38
C GLY A 241 -2.54 7.42 2.99
N PHE A 242 -1.63 6.95 2.14
CA PHE A 242 -0.49 6.13 2.54
C PHE A 242 0.77 6.57 1.79
N ASN A 243 1.83 6.91 2.53
CA ASN A 243 3.14 7.26 1.97
C ASN A 243 4.27 6.82 2.91
N PHE A 244 5.47 6.70 2.34
CA PHE A 244 6.71 6.41 3.07
C PHE A 244 7.89 7.09 2.35
N ARG A 245 9.02 7.23 3.06
CA ARG A 245 10.29 7.77 2.56
C ARG A 245 11.37 6.71 2.70
#